data_AF-A0A150QKZ1-F1
#
_entry.id   AF-A0A150QKZ1-F1
#
_cell.length_a   1.000
_cell.length_b   1.000
_cell.length_c   1.000
_cell.angle_alpha   90.00
_cell.angle_beta   90.00
_cell.angle_gamma   90.00
#
_symmetry.space_group_name_H-M   'P 1'
#
loop_
_entity.id
_entity.type
_entity.pdbx_description
1 polymer ?
#
loop_
_entity_poly.entity_id
_entity_poly.type
_entity_poly.pdbx_seq_one_letter_code
_entity_poly.pdbx_strand_id
1 'polypeptide(L)'
;MIQLQAIELTMLDVDCRSFLGTFGAYKEILGSGTIDCETVLSVRDLARDQYSTCSDVIRYFEDAPLPGVARDRRGIRAMENAYMFKSYYGDVDIDELMKNPACIVQMQAE
;
A
#
# COMPACT_ATOMS: atom_id res chain seq x y z
N MET A 1 -21.07 -13.15 12.37
CA MET A 1 -20.82 -11.83 11.75
C MET A 1 -19.70 -11.03 12.40
N ILE A 2 -19.51 -11.03 13.73
CA ILE A 2 -18.45 -10.24 14.41
C ILE A 2 -17.01 -10.69 14.06
N GLN A 3 -16.82 -11.97 13.71
CA GLN A 3 -15.49 -12.55 13.50
C GLN A 3 -14.87 -12.23 12.12
N LEU A 4 -15.68 -12.01 11.07
CA LEU A 4 -15.17 -11.59 9.75
C LEU A 4 -14.61 -10.17 9.79
N GLN A 5 -15.33 -9.24 10.42
CA GLN A 5 -14.94 -7.83 10.52
C GLN A 5 -13.61 -7.64 11.27
N ALA A 6 -13.34 -8.48 12.27
CA ALA A 6 -12.10 -8.47 13.02
C ALA A 6 -10.88 -8.91 12.18
N ILE A 7 -11.05 -9.89 11.29
CA ILE A 7 -9.99 -10.39 10.40
C ILE A 7 -9.68 -9.33 9.35
N GLU A 8 -10.71 -8.77 8.72
CA GLU A 8 -10.58 -7.69 7.73
C GLU A 8 -9.81 -6.49 8.32
N LEU A 9 -10.21 -6.00 9.50
CA LEU A 9 -9.52 -4.89 10.16
C LEU A 9 -8.06 -5.22 10.55
N THR A 10 -7.76 -6.50 10.80
CA THR A 10 -6.38 -6.92 11.08
C THR A 10 -5.52 -6.90 9.82
N MET A 11 -6.09 -7.30 8.69
CA MET A 11 -5.39 -7.22 7.39
C MET A 11 -5.09 -5.77 7.03
N LEU A 12 -6.07 -4.87 7.14
CA LEU A 12 -5.87 -3.44 6.88
C LEU A 12 -4.75 -2.81 7.74
N ASP A 13 -4.68 -3.15 9.03
CA ASP A 13 -3.62 -2.69 9.94
C ASP A 13 -2.25 -3.23 9.50
N VAL A 14 -2.16 -4.52 9.18
CA VAL A 14 -0.92 -5.16 8.72
C VAL A 14 -0.45 -4.56 7.41
N ASP A 15 -1.32 -4.39 6.42
CA ASP A 15 -0.96 -3.88 5.10
C ASP A 15 -0.43 -2.45 5.19
N CYS A 16 -1.13 -1.56 5.89
CA CYS A 16 -0.67 -0.18 6.01
C CYS A 16 0.55 0.01 6.89
N ARG A 17 0.67 -0.79 7.94
CA ARG A 17 1.90 -0.80 8.76
C ARG A 17 3.09 -1.33 7.95
N SER A 18 2.90 -2.44 7.25
CA SER A 18 3.94 -3.06 6.43
C SER A 18 4.39 -2.09 5.36
N PHE A 19 3.45 -1.57 4.58
CA PHE A 19 3.71 -0.63 3.49
C PHE A 19 4.46 0.61 3.94
N LEU A 20 4.01 1.26 5.03
CA LEU A 20 4.72 2.39 5.62
C LEU A 20 6.18 2.05 5.96
N GLY A 21 6.42 0.87 6.52
CA GLY A 21 7.76 0.42 6.91
C GLY A 21 8.66 -0.02 5.75
N THR A 22 8.09 -0.58 4.68
CA THR A 22 8.83 -1.18 3.56
C THR A 22 8.90 -0.30 2.32
N PHE A 23 8.12 0.77 2.24
CA PHE A 23 8.03 1.60 1.03
C PHE A 23 9.38 2.15 0.57
N GLY A 24 10.28 2.51 1.48
CA GLY A 24 11.64 2.92 1.12
C GLY A 24 12.39 1.86 0.32
N ALA A 25 12.32 0.59 0.75
CA ALA A 25 12.93 -0.53 0.04
C ALA A 25 12.21 -0.81 -1.29
N TYR A 26 10.88 -0.70 -1.33
CA TYR A 26 10.15 -0.82 -2.60
C TYR A 26 10.59 0.23 -3.60
N LYS A 27 10.72 1.48 -3.17
CA LYS A 27 11.18 2.58 -4.02
C LYS A 27 12.61 2.33 -4.55
N GLU A 28 13.50 1.80 -3.72
CA GLU A 28 14.86 1.43 -4.14
C GLU A 28 14.85 0.30 -5.18
N ILE A 29 14.03 -0.74 -4.98
CA ILE A 29 13.92 -1.87 -5.90
C ILE A 29 13.31 -1.43 -7.23
N LEU A 30 12.18 -0.71 -7.20
CA LEU A 30 11.49 -0.23 -8.39
C LEU A 30 12.35 0.77 -9.18
N GLY A 31 13.11 1.61 -8.46
CA GLY A 31 14.05 2.56 -9.05
C GLY A 31 15.36 1.95 -9.57
N SER A 32 15.62 0.66 -9.32
CA SER A 32 16.85 0.00 -9.73
C SER A 32 16.81 -0.41 -11.20
N GLY A 33 17.87 -0.07 -11.94
CA GLY A 33 18.07 -0.54 -13.32
C GLY A 33 18.78 -1.89 -13.44
N THR A 34 19.19 -2.51 -12.31
CA THR A 34 20.02 -3.72 -12.31
C THR A 34 19.34 -4.94 -11.71
N ILE A 35 18.22 -4.77 -11.01
CA ILE A 35 17.42 -5.88 -10.49
C ILE A 35 16.62 -6.49 -11.64
N ASP A 36 16.46 -7.81 -11.61
CA ASP A 36 15.71 -8.56 -12.61
C ASP A 36 14.21 -8.18 -12.60
N CYS A 37 13.56 -8.36 -13.75
CA CYS A 37 12.19 -7.92 -13.92
C CYS A 37 11.18 -8.73 -13.13
N GLU A 38 11.40 -10.02 -12.89
CA GLU A 38 10.50 -10.82 -12.06
C GLU A 38 10.40 -10.25 -10.64
N THR A 39 11.54 -9.90 -10.05
CA THR A 39 11.60 -9.27 -8.73
C THR A 39 10.97 -7.88 -8.74
N VAL A 40 11.30 -7.03 -9.72
CA VAL A 40 10.75 -5.67 -9.84
C VAL A 40 9.22 -5.71 -9.98
N LEU A 41 8.69 -6.58 -10.84
CA LEU A 41 7.25 -6.71 -11.08
C LEU A 41 6.52 -7.27 -9.85
N SER A 42 7.09 -8.26 -9.17
CA SER A 42 6.53 -8.80 -7.93
C SER A 42 6.43 -7.74 -6.83
N VAL A 43 7.47 -6.90 -6.69
CA VAL A 43 7.47 -5.79 -5.73
C VAL A 43 6.48 -4.69 -6.14
N ARG A 44 6.36 -4.39 -7.43
CA ARG A 44 5.37 -3.44 -7.96
C ARG A 44 3.97 -3.88 -7.56
N ASP A 45 3.61 -5.14 -7.80
CA ASP A 45 2.27 -5.65 -7.52
C ASP A 45 1.93 -5.63 -6.04
N LEU A 46 2.88 -6.06 -5.20
CA LEU A 46 2.72 -5.98 -3.75
C LEU A 46 2.55 -4.52 -3.28
N ALA A 47 3.38 -3.61 -3.78
CA ALA A 47 3.32 -2.20 -3.41
C ALA A 47 2.00 -1.54 -3.87
N ARG A 48 1.47 -1.91 -5.05
CA ARG A 48 0.17 -1.44 -5.55
C ARG A 48 -0.99 -1.90 -4.67
N ASP A 49 -1.01 -3.18 -4.34
CA ASP A 49 -2.08 -3.77 -3.51
C ASP A 49 -2.14 -3.13 -2.12
N GLN A 50 -0.97 -2.97 -1.50
CA GLN A 50 -0.86 -2.32 -0.21
C GLN A 50 -1.18 -0.82 -0.27
N TYR A 51 -0.71 -0.09 -1.29
CA TYR A 51 -1.06 1.33 -1.48
C TYR A 51 -2.57 1.52 -1.69
N SER A 52 -3.20 0.67 -2.51
CA SER A 52 -4.64 0.68 -2.76
C SER A 52 -5.40 0.48 -1.45
N THR A 53 -5.00 -0.52 -0.67
CA THR A 53 -5.59 -0.82 0.64
C THR A 53 -5.53 0.39 1.57
N CYS A 54 -4.37 1.07 1.66
CA CYS A 54 -4.24 2.25 2.53
C CYS A 54 -4.99 3.47 2.01
N SER A 55 -5.07 3.63 0.70
CA SER A 55 -5.86 4.69 0.07
C SER A 55 -7.35 4.48 0.34
N ASP A 56 -7.83 3.24 0.26
CA ASP A 56 -9.21 2.87 0.58
C ASP A 56 -9.52 3.07 2.06
N VAL A 57 -8.57 2.78 2.96
CA VAL A 57 -8.69 3.12 4.39
C VAL A 57 -8.88 4.62 4.56
N ILE A 58 -8.03 5.45 3.97
CA ILE A 58 -8.16 6.92 4.06
C ILE A 58 -9.53 7.36 3.55
N ARG A 59 -9.92 6.92 2.34
CA ARG A 59 -11.22 7.26 1.75
C ARG A 59 -12.38 6.86 2.64
N TYR A 60 -12.34 5.65 3.21
CA TYR A 60 -13.38 5.16 4.11
C TYR A 60 -13.58 6.08 5.33
N PHE A 61 -12.48 6.55 5.94
CA PHE A 61 -12.55 7.45 7.08
C PHE A 61 -12.93 8.89 6.71
N GLU A 62 -12.60 9.35 5.51
CA GLU A 62 -13.01 10.67 4.98
C GLU A 62 -14.50 10.71 4.58
N ASP A 63 -15.00 9.64 3.95
CA ASP A 63 -16.36 9.55 3.42
C ASP A 63 -17.40 9.16 4.49
N ALA A 64 -17.00 8.42 5.53
CA ALA A 64 -17.91 7.92 6.56
C ALA A 64 -17.35 8.14 7.98
N PRO A 65 -17.74 9.22 8.68
CA PRO A 65 -17.47 9.38 10.11
C PRO A 65 -18.43 8.47 10.91
N LEU A 66 -18.35 7.15 10.71
CA LEU A 66 -19.20 6.18 11.43
C LEU A 66 -18.50 5.71 12.71
N PRO A 67 -19.22 5.69 13.85
CA PRO A 67 -18.65 5.42 15.17
C PRO A 67 -18.21 3.96 15.41
N GLY A 68 -18.36 3.05 14.43
CA GLY A 68 -18.05 1.63 14.57
C GLY A 68 -16.57 1.30 14.36
N VAL A 69 -15.98 1.77 13.26
CA VAL A 69 -14.55 1.52 12.94
C VAL A 69 -13.63 2.43 13.77
N ALA A 70 -14.09 3.65 14.08
CA ALA A 70 -13.44 4.54 15.04
C ALA A 70 -13.41 4.01 16.49
N ARG A 71 -14.04 2.86 16.79
CA ARG A 71 -13.96 2.20 18.11
C ARG A 71 -13.04 0.98 18.11
N ASP A 72 -12.71 0.41 16.96
CA ASP A 72 -11.78 -0.72 16.89
C ASP A 72 -10.35 -0.21 16.76
N ARG A 73 -9.49 -0.62 17.70
CA ARG A 73 -8.08 -0.21 17.72
C ARG A 73 -7.32 -0.59 16.45
N ARG A 74 -7.71 -1.65 15.75
CA ARG A 74 -7.08 -2.05 14.49
C ARG A 74 -7.42 -1.10 13.36
N GLY A 75 -8.69 -0.70 13.25
CA GLY A 75 -9.13 0.30 12.28
C GLY A 75 -8.43 1.64 12.51
N ILE A 76 -8.31 2.07 13.77
CA ILE A 76 -7.58 3.30 14.13
C ILE A 76 -6.10 3.20 13.73
N ARG A 77 -5.41 2.08 14.01
CA ARG A 77 -4.00 1.92 13.62
C ARG A 77 -3.81 1.88 12.11
N ALA A 78 -4.68 1.18 11.39
CA ALA A 78 -4.65 1.17 9.92
C ALA A 78 -4.77 2.61 9.37
N MET A 79 -5.72 3.38 9.90
CA MET A 79 -5.90 4.80 9.59
C MET A 79 -4.65 5.63 9.91
N GLU A 80 -4.11 5.53 11.12
CA GLU A 80 -2.90 6.26 11.54
C GLU A 80 -1.71 5.95 10.60
N ASN A 81 -1.46 4.68 10.30
CA ASN A 81 -0.38 4.27 9.40
C ASN A 81 -0.60 4.80 7.98
N ALA A 82 -1.83 4.73 7.46
CA ALA A 82 -2.17 5.24 6.13
C ALA A 82 -1.98 6.76 6.03
N TYR A 83 -2.46 7.53 7.02
CA TYR A 83 -2.24 8.98 7.06
C TYR A 83 -0.78 9.35 7.30
N MET A 84 -0.04 8.59 8.11
CA MET A 84 1.41 8.78 8.26
C MET A 84 2.12 8.58 6.92
N PHE A 85 1.79 7.53 6.18
CA PHE A 85 2.33 7.31 4.84
C PHE A 85 2.04 8.50 3.92
N LYS A 86 0.77 8.90 3.80
CA LYS A 86 0.36 10.03 2.95
C LYS A 86 1.05 11.34 3.36
N SER A 87 1.25 11.56 4.65
CA SER A 87 2.00 12.72 5.16
C SER A 87 3.47 12.70 4.76
N TYR A 88 4.13 11.54 4.81
CA TYR A 88 5.56 11.42 4.49
C TYR A 88 5.85 11.41 2.99
N TYR A 89 5.01 10.74 2.20
CA TYR A 89 5.31 10.44 0.80
C TYR A 89 4.34 11.08 -0.19
N GLY A 90 3.21 11.61 0.28
CA GLY A 90 2.15 12.17 -0.56
C GLY A 90 1.34 11.10 -1.27
N ASP A 91 0.62 11.52 -2.31
CA ASP A 91 0.01 10.62 -3.27
C ASP A 91 1.10 10.13 -4.24
N VAL A 92 1.24 8.81 -4.36
CA VAL A 92 2.34 8.16 -5.10
C VAL A 92 1.74 7.29 -6.19
N ASP A 93 2.22 7.47 -7.42
CA ASP A 93 2.02 6.49 -8.48
C ASP A 93 3.14 5.43 -8.40
N ILE A 94 2.77 4.21 -8.03
CA ILE A 94 3.71 3.09 -7.89
C ILE A 94 4.33 2.70 -9.24
N ASP A 95 3.57 2.81 -10.34
CA ASP A 95 4.06 2.46 -11.67
C ASP A 95 5.12 3.48 -12.13
N GLU A 96 4.99 4.76 -11.76
CA GLU A 96 5.98 5.78 -12.06
C GLU A 96 7.32 5.60 -11.31
N LEU A 97 7.34 4.81 -10.24
CA LEU A 97 8.58 4.49 -9.52
C LEU A 97 9.49 3.54 -10.31
N MET A 98 8.95 2.79 -11.28
CA MET A 98 9.74 1.89 -12.09
C MET A 98 10.67 2.66 -13.02
N LYS A 99 11.98 2.38 -12.91
CA LYS A 99 13.01 3.00 -13.76
C LYS A 99 13.76 2.01 -14.66
N ASN A 100 13.55 0.69 -14.48
CA ASN A 100 14.16 -0.32 -15.34
C ASN A 100 13.44 -0.40 -16.71
N PRO A 101 14.08 0.02 -17.82
CA PRO A 101 13.43 0.03 -19.14
C PRO A 101 13.07 -1.37 -19.64
N ALA A 102 13.87 -2.39 -19.33
CA ALA A 102 13.58 -3.76 -19.75
C ALA A 102 12.27 -4.27 -19.12
N CYS A 103 12.03 -3.92 -17.85
CA CYS A 103 10.83 -4.32 -17.14
C CYS A 103 9.61 -3.54 -17.59
N ILE A 104 9.76 -2.24 -17.88
CA ILE A 104 8.69 -1.43 -18.48
C ILE A 104 8.25 -2.01 -19.83
N VAL A 105 9.20 -2.45 -20.67
CA VAL A 105 8.87 -3.10 -21.95
C VAL A 105 8.13 -4.42 -21.73
N GLN A 106 8.57 -5.23 -20.76
CA GLN A 106 7.90 -6.50 -20.44
C GLN A 106 6.45 -6.27 -19.98
N MET A 107 6.18 -5.25 -19.16
CA MET A 107 4.82 -4.89 -18.73
C MET A 107 3.89 -4.54 -19.88
N GLN A 108 4.41 -3.89 -20.92
CA GLN A 108 3.60 -3.48 -22.07
C GLN A 108 3.27 -4.64 -23.02
N ALA A 109 3.95 -5.78 -22.85
CA ALA A 109 3.76 -6.98 -23.67
C ALA A 109 2.78 -7.99 -23.05
N GLU A 110 2.42 -7.84 -21.78
CA GLU A 110 1.41 -8.61 -21.04
C GLU A 110 0.02 -7.97 -21.18
#